data_AF-A0A2D8XNA5-F1
#
_entry.id   AF-A0A2D8XNA5-F1
#
_cell.length_a   1.000
_cell.length_b   1.000
_cell.length_c   1.000
_cell.angle_alpha   90.00
_cell.angle_beta   90.00
_cell.angle_gamma   90.00
#
_symmetry.space_group_name_H-M   'P 1'
#
loop_
_entity.id
_entity.type
_entity.pdbx_description
1 polymer ?
#
loop_
_entity_poly.entity_id
_entity_poly.type
_entity_poly.pdbx_seq_one_letter_code
_entity_poly.pdbx_strand_id
1 'polypeptide(L)'
;MAGLTGNYTLTYSESTKGFPSFYSYFPDMMIGINNYLYSFKGGNLYRHNTNETRNNYYGVQYDSTITSVLNEEPLENKIFKTISLESDSAWSGTFTSDQQTTGEISAAWFVKKEGAWYAFMRNTGATPAGANEYPLRSLNGISSSTSVNSAAPAAVEVNFNVNTSIGSILSIGDTLYFISSPIGTNSTSGTTLTDATKNFTTLGVQPGDTVINTSVVPNTSTTVSVVGTTTLTLNTNIFPTIGQSYSIPVGANSTPTLCGTVTAINIDLPAGTNQIVVNTSAGAIPTGQADYFMFIKNQIAESHGILGHYCEFKLTNTDTTATELFAVETEMMKSFP
;
A
#
# COMPACT_ATOMS: atom_id res chain seq x y z
N MET A 1 -0.33 -30.04 -13.49
CA MET A 1 -0.69 -30.07 -12.07
C MET A 1 0.44 -29.42 -11.29
N ALA A 2 0.52 -28.09 -11.38
CA ALA A 2 1.50 -27.27 -10.68
C ALA A 2 0.72 -26.44 -9.66
N GLY A 3 1.14 -26.43 -8.39
CA GLY A 3 0.57 -25.55 -7.37
C GLY A 3 -0.06 -26.19 -6.13
N LEU A 4 -0.14 -27.52 -6.00
CA LEU A 4 -0.55 -28.16 -4.74
C LEU A 4 0.66 -28.29 -3.81
N THR A 5 0.86 -27.31 -2.94
CA THR A 5 1.88 -27.36 -1.88
C THR A 5 1.25 -27.85 -0.59
N GLY A 6 1.52 -29.11 -0.21
CA GLY A 6 1.03 -29.69 1.04
C GLY A 6 0.78 -31.18 0.97
N ASN A 7 0.42 -31.75 2.12
CA ASN A 7 -0.09 -33.12 2.20
C ASN A 7 -1.58 -33.09 1.86
N TYR A 8 -2.04 -34.05 1.04
CA TYR A 8 -3.46 -34.23 0.72
C TYR A 8 -3.80 -35.72 0.69
N THR A 9 -5.06 -36.04 0.94
CA THR A 9 -5.57 -37.40 0.70
C THR A 9 -6.14 -37.47 -0.71
N LEU A 10 -5.65 -38.43 -1.50
CA LEU A 10 -6.05 -38.66 -2.88
C LEU A 10 -6.95 -39.88 -2.94
N THR A 11 -8.06 -39.80 -3.67
CA THR A 11 -8.84 -40.98 -4.01
C THR A 11 -8.72 -41.29 -5.49
N TYR A 12 -8.41 -42.55 -5.80
CA TYR A 12 -8.42 -43.07 -7.16
C TYR A 12 -9.82 -43.57 -7.51
N SER A 13 -10.26 -43.30 -8.74
CA SER A 13 -11.48 -43.86 -9.29
C SER A 13 -11.16 -44.74 -10.49
N GLU A 14 -11.56 -46.01 -10.40
CA GLU A 14 -11.41 -47.00 -11.46
C GLU A 14 -12.23 -46.64 -12.72
N SER A 15 -13.37 -45.97 -12.55
CA SER A 15 -14.24 -45.60 -13.68
C SER A 15 -13.64 -44.50 -14.55
N THR A 16 -12.99 -43.51 -13.93
CA THR A 16 -12.30 -42.42 -14.64
C THR A 16 -10.81 -42.69 -14.83
N LYS A 17 -10.29 -43.83 -14.34
CA LYS A 17 -8.89 -44.24 -14.35
C LYS A 17 -7.93 -43.13 -13.90
N GLY A 18 -8.32 -42.39 -12.87
CA GLY A 18 -7.58 -41.22 -12.40
C GLY A 18 -7.89 -40.83 -10.96
N PHE A 19 -7.36 -39.69 -10.53
CA PHE A 19 -7.57 -39.13 -9.19
C PHE A 19 -8.58 -37.97 -9.26
N PRO A 20 -9.90 -38.24 -9.20
CA PRO A 20 -10.91 -37.20 -9.34
C PRO A 20 -11.10 -36.33 -8.09
N SER A 21 -10.61 -36.75 -6.92
CA SER A 21 -10.89 -36.04 -5.67
C SER A 21 -9.67 -35.94 -4.78
N PHE A 22 -9.56 -34.76 -4.16
CA PHE A 22 -8.46 -34.31 -3.32
C PHE A 22 -9.08 -33.80 -2.02
N TYR A 23 -8.70 -34.40 -0.90
CA TYR A 23 -9.21 -34.03 0.42
C TYR A 23 -8.12 -33.36 1.24
N SER A 24 -8.49 -32.28 1.94
CA SER A 24 -7.61 -31.53 2.84
C SER A 24 -7.46 -32.17 4.24
N TYR A 25 -8.21 -33.25 4.51
CA TYR A 25 -8.15 -34.02 5.76
C TYR A 25 -7.46 -35.38 5.55
N PHE A 26 -6.99 -35.97 6.66
CA PHE A 26 -6.10 -37.14 6.64
C PHE A 26 -6.70 -38.34 7.40
N PRO A 27 -7.61 -39.11 6.78
CA PRO A 27 -8.08 -40.36 7.35
C PRO A 27 -7.00 -41.44 7.27
N ASP A 28 -7.12 -42.46 8.11
CA ASP A 28 -6.31 -43.68 8.00
C ASP A 28 -6.92 -44.63 6.94
N MET A 29 -8.26 -44.62 6.80
CA MET A 29 -9.00 -45.36 5.78
C MET A 29 -10.32 -44.66 5.46
N MET A 30 -10.77 -44.72 4.20
CA MET A 30 -12.10 -44.27 3.75
C MET A 30 -12.84 -45.41 3.08
N ILE A 31 -14.14 -45.55 3.36
CA ILE A 31 -14.98 -46.57 2.74
C ILE A 31 -16.41 -46.07 2.54
N GLY A 32 -16.98 -46.35 1.37
CA GLY A 32 -18.39 -46.12 1.09
C GLY A 32 -19.21 -47.38 1.35
N ILE A 33 -20.25 -47.30 2.19
CA ILE A 33 -21.16 -48.41 2.49
C ILE A 33 -22.59 -47.88 2.56
N ASN A 34 -23.53 -48.53 1.86
CA ASN A 34 -24.97 -48.19 1.88
C ASN A 34 -25.26 -46.69 1.62
N ASN A 35 -24.65 -46.12 0.57
CA ASN A 35 -24.73 -44.70 0.20
C ASN A 35 -24.14 -43.70 1.20
N TYR A 36 -23.51 -44.15 2.28
CA TYR A 36 -22.81 -43.29 3.22
C TYR A 36 -21.30 -43.41 3.06
N LEU A 37 -20.60 -42.29 3.23
CA LEU A 37 -19.14 -42.26 3.32
C LEU A 37 -18.72 -42.34 4.78
N TYR A 38 -17.82 -43.26 5.06
CA TYR A 38 -17.19 -43.44 6.37
C TYR A 38 -15.68 -43.24 6.27
N SER A 39 -15.10 -42.74 7.35
CA SER A 39 -13.65 -42.68 7.52
C SER A 39 -13.23 -43.17 8.90
N PHE A 40 -12.02 -43.72 8.97
CA PHE A 40 -11.38 -44.14 10.21
C PHE A 40 -10.24 -43.18 10.54
N LYS A 41 -10.16 -42.75 11.80
CA LYS A 41 -9.03 -41.97 12.30
C LYS A 41 -8.70 -42.33 13.74
N GLY A 42 -7.48 -42.80 13.99
CA GLY A 42 -7.02 -43.13 15.34
C GLY A 42 -7.89 -44.19 16.03
N GLY A 43 -8.40 -45.15 15.27
CA GLY A 43 -9.29 -46.22 15.75
C GLY A 43 -10.77 -45.83 15.86
N ASN A 44 -11.13 -44.55 15.69
CA ASN A 44 -12.52 -44.08 15.72
C ASN A 44 -13.14 -44.08 14.33
N LEU A 45 -14.43 -44.41 14.25
CA LEU A 45 -15.24 -44.38 13.03
C LEU A 45 -16.00 -43.05 12.94
N TYR A 46 -15.92 -42.40 11.78
CA TYR A 46 -16.60 -41.15 11.47
C TYR A 46 -17.53 -41.33 10.28
N ARG A 47 -18.77 -40.87 10.41
CA ARG A 47 -19.75 -40.82 9.31
C ARG A 47 -19.81 -39.40 8.77
N HIS A 48 -19.56 -39.25 7.47
CA HIS A 48 -19.57 -37.94 6.82
C HIS A 48 -21.00 -37.39 6.64
N ASN A 49 -21.12 -36.07 6.49
CA ASN A 49 -22.36 -35.33 6.21
C ASN A 49 -23.45 -35.43 7.29
N THR A 50 -23.09 -35.66 8.56
CA THR A 50 -24.08 -35.88 9.63
C THR A 50 -24.01 -34.93 10.82
N ASN A 51 -23.02 -34.04 10.84
CA ASN A 51 -22.84 -33.05 11.90
C ASN A 51 -23.54 -31.73 11.53
N GLU A 52 -23.93 -30.97 12.56
CA GLU A 52 -24.42 -29.60 12.40
C GLU A 52 -23.29 -28.66 11.97
N THR A 53 -22.11 -28.79 12.60
CA THR A 53 -20.88 -28.08 12.21
C THR A 53 -20.32 -28.64 10.91
N ARG A 54 -20.37 -27.84 9.84
CA ARG A 54 -19.81 -28.15 8.52
C ARG A 54 -18.29 -27.93 8.50
N ASN A 55 -17.62 -28.59 7.55
CA ASN A 55 -16.16 -28.55 7.37
C ASN A 55 -15.32 -28.90 8.60
N ASN A 56 -15.87 -29.65 9.55
CA ASN A 56 -15.12 -30.16 10.67
C ASN A 56 -14.73 -31.63 10.44
N TYR A 57 -13.43 -31.91 10.40
CA TYR A 57 -12.89 -33.25 10.19
C TYR A 57 -11.93 -33.59 11.33
N TYR A 58 -12.30 -34.60 12.12
CA TYR A 58 -11.50 -35.10 13.25
C TYR A 58 -11.16 -34.02 14.29
N GLY A 59 -12.06 -33.06 14.52
CA GLY A 59 -11.89 -31.98 15.48
C GLY A 59 -11.18 -30.73 14.92
N VAL A 60 -10.74 -30.77 13.66
CA VAL A 60 -10.15 -29.61 12.97
C VAL A 60 -11.21 -28.93 12.11
N GLN A 61 -11.41 -27.64 12.32
CA GLN A 61 -12.30 -26.80 11.51
C GLN A 61 -11.57 -26.28 10.27
N TYR A 62 -12.21 -26.38 9.12
CA TYR A 62 -11.70 -25.86 7.85
C TYR A 62 -12.68 -24.84 7.26
N ASP A 63 -12.15 -23.97 6.40
CA ASP A 63 -12.93 -22.99 5.65
C ASP A 63 -13.33 -23.55 4.28
N SER A 64 -14.46 -23.09 3.76
CA SER A 64 -14.88 -23.35 2.38
C SER A 64 -14.16 -22.38 1.46
N THR A 65 -13.47 -22.87 0.43
CA THR A 65 -12.82 -22.01 -0.57
C THR A 65 -13.18 -22.40 -2.00
N ILE A 66 -13.41 -21.41 -2.84
CA ILE A 66 -13.64 -21.59 -4.29
C ILE A 66 -12.64 -20.72 -5.03
N THR A 67 -11.87 -21.33 -5.93
CA THR A 67 -10.91 -20.62 -6.79
C THR A 67 -11.30 -20.82 -8.24
N SER A 68 -11.36 -19.74 -9.00
CA SER A 68 -11.63 -19.76 -10.44
C SER A 68 -10.98 -18.54 -11.12
N VAL A 69 -11.05 -18.52 -12.45
CA VAL A 69 -10.46 -17.46 -13.28
C VAL A 69 -11.53 -16.86 -14.19
N LEU A 70 -11.65 -15.54 -14.16
CA LEU A 70 -12.44 -14.73 -15.07
C LEU A 70 -11.51 -14.29 -16.22
N ASN A 71 -11.72 -14.83 -17.42
CA ASN A 71 -10.85 -14.61 -18.57
C ASN A 71 -11.65 -14.42 -19.88
N GLU A 72 -12.74 -13.67 -19.81
CA GLU A 72 -13.48 -13.28 -21.00
C GLU A 72 -12.64 -12.27 -21.81
N GLU A 73 -12.55 -12.44 -23.13
CA GLU A 73 -11.70 -11.63 -24.03
C GLU A 73 -10.23 -11.51 -23.56
N PRO A 74 -9.43 -12.60 -23.61
CA PRO A 74 -8.11 -12.68 -22.97
C PRO A 74 -7.04 -11.70 -23.52
N LEU A 75 -7.27 -11.12 -24.70
CA LEU A 75 -6.33 -10.18 -25.34
C LEU A 75 -6.60 -8.72 -24.94
N GLU A 76 -7.72 -8.45 -24.29
CA GLU A 76 -8.13 -7.10 -23.90
C GLU A 76 -7.84 -6.88 -22.41
N ASN A 77 -7.27 -5.71 -22.11
CA ASN A 77 -7.09 -5.28 -20.73
C ASN A 77 -8.43 -4.84 -20.13
N LYS A 78 -8.76 -5.30 -18.93
CA LYS A 78 -10.06 -5.10 -18.28
C LYS A 78 -9.91 -4.58 -16.87
N ILE A 79 -10.90 -3.82 -16.42
CA ILE A 79 -11.05 -3.43 -15.02
C ILE A 79 -12.22 -4.20 -14.42
N PHE A 80 -11.94 -4.99 -13.39
CA PHE A 80 -12.91 -5.72 -12.57
C PHE A 80 -13.23 -4.87 -11.34
N LYS A 81 -14.48 -4.45 -11.19
CA LYS A 81 -14.85 -3.47 -10.13
C LYS A 81 -15.59 -4.09 -8.96
N THR A 82 -16.49 -5.00 -9.26
CA THR A 82 -17.51 -5.46 -8.32
C THR A 82 -17.66 -6.96 -8.40
N ILE A 83 -18.16 -7.52 -7.31
CA ILE A 83 -18.60 -8.90 -7.24
C ILE A 83 -20.04 -8.91 -6.74
N SER A 84 -20.86 -9.68 -7.45
CA SER A 84 -22.21 -10.05 -7.02
C SER A 84 -22.22 -11.55 -6.73
N LEU A 85 -22.74 -11.94 -5.57
CA LEU A 85 -22.88 -13.33 -5.17
C LEU A 85 -24.36 -13.68 -5.03
N GLU A 86 -24.79 -14.68 -5.79
CA GLU A 86 -26.05 -15.35 -5.56
C GLU A 86 -25.81 -16.44 -4.51
N SER A 87 -25.94 -16.06 -3.24
CA SER A 87 -25.67 -16.91 -2.08
C SER A 87 -26.57 -16.58 -0.89
N ASP A 88 -26.77 -17.54 0.00
CA ASP A 88 -27.42 -17.32 1.28
C ASP A 88 -26.53 -16.58 2.29
N SER A 89 -25.21 -16.58 2.12
CA SER A 89 -24.23 -15.89 2.97
C SER A 89 -23.23 -15.04 2.17
N ALA A 90 -22.55 -14.11 2.86
CA ALA A 90 -21.47 -13.32 2.27
C ALA A 90 -20.15 -14.10 2.32
N TRP A 91 -19.35 -13.99 1.26
CA TRP A 91 -18.04 -14.66 1.17
C TRP A 91 -16.96 -13.60 1.06
N SER A 92 -15.88 -13.74 1.84
CA SER A 92 -14.68 -12.93 1.62
C SER A 92 -13.99 -13.34 0.33
N GLY A 93 -13.27 -12.44 -0.33
CA GLY A 93 -12.62 -12.72 -1.60
C GLY A 93 -11.26 -12.07 -1.74
N THR A 94 -10.30 -12.79 -2.30
CA THR A 94 -9.02 -12.24 -2.78
C THR A 94 -8.92 -12.39 -4.28
N PHE A 95 -8.33 -11.41 -4.95
CA PHE A 95 -8.36 -11.27 -6.39
C PHE A 95 -7.00 -10.83 -6.92
N THR A 96 -6.56 -11.50 -7.98
CA THR A 96 -5.23 -11.30 -8.57
C THR A 96 -5.29 -11.35 -10.08
N SER A 97 -4.56 -10.46 -10.74
CA SER A 97 -4.35 -10.43 -12.19
C SER A 97 -2.85 -10.42 -12.50
N ASP A 98 -2.53 -10.36 -13.79
CA ASP A 98 -1.17 -10.15 -14.29
C ASP A 98 -0.59 -8.76 -13.97
N GLN A 99 -1.44 -7.76 -13.69
CA GLN A 99 -1.01 -6.38 -13.42
C GLN A 99 -1.19 -5.96 -11.96
N GLN A 100 -2.15 -6.54 -11.24
CA GLN A 100 -2.47 -6.17 -9.86
C GLN A 100 -2.84 -7.41 -9.03
N THR A 101 -2.23 -7.56 -7.87
CA THR A 101 -2.35 -8.76 -7.03
C THR A 101 -2.95 -8.50 -5.65
N THR A 102 -3.50 -7.31 -5.44
CA THR A 102 -3.90 -6.82 -4.11
C THR A 102 -5.41 -6.65 -3.98
N GLY A 103 -6.23 -7.28 -4.81
CA GLY A 103 -7.67 -7.11 -4.68
C GLY A 103 -8.21 -7.92 -3.53
N GLU A 104 -9.08 -7.29 -2.76
CA GLU A 104 -9.76 -7.92 -1.63
C GLU A 104 -11.19 -7.40 -1.50
N ILE A 105 -12.05 -8.28 -1.02
CA ILE A 105 -13.37 -7.95 -0.51
C ILE A 105 -13.55 -8.65 0.84
N SER A 106 -13.77 -7.86 1.89
CA SER A 106 -14.20 -8.41 3.18
C SER A 106 -15.67 -8.83 3.13
N ALA A 107 -16.02 -9.94 3.78
CA ALA A 107 -17.42 -10.38 3.92
C ALA A 107 -18.31 -9.28 4.53
N ALA A 108 -17.76 -8.44 5.41
CA ALA A 108 -18.47 -7.32 6.04
C ALA A 108 -18.79 -6.15 5.09
N TRP A 109 -18.18 -6.10 3.91
CA TRP A 109 -18.44 -5.04 2.92
C TRP A 109 -19.61 -5.37 1.99
N PHE A 110 -20.09 -6.61 2.01
CA PHE A 110 -21.23 -7.02 1.21
C PHE A 110 -22.53 -6.41 1.74
N VAL A 111 -23.29 -5.82 0.83
CA VAL A 111 -24.63 -5.31 1.09
C VAL A 111 -25.59 -6.11 0.23
N LYS A 112 -26.64 -6.67 0.86
CA LYS A 112 -27.67 -7.41 0.13
C LYS A 112 -28.54 -6.45 -0.67
N LYS A 113 -28.58 -6.61 -1.99
CA LYS A 113 -29.39 -5.82 -2.92
C LYS A 113 -30.12 -6.79 -3.85
N GLU A 114 -31.44 -6.65 -3.95
CA GLU A 114 -32.28 -7.44 -4.86
C GLU A 114 -32.20 -8.98 -4.68
N GLY A 115 -31.68 -9.45 -3.55
CA GLY A 115 -31.50 -10.89 -3.27
C GLY A 115 -30.06 -11.36 -3.34
N ALA A 116 -29.20 -10.65 -4.07
CA ALA A 116 -27.78 -10.92 -4.21
C ALA A 116 -26.93 -10.12 -3.21
N TRP A 117 -25.75 -10.63 -2.87
CA TRP A 117 -24.76 -9.91 -2.10
C TRP A 117 -23.84 -9.12 -3.03
N TYR A 118 -23.79 -7.80 -2.86
CA TYR A 118 -23.00 -6.93 -3.71
C TYR A 118 -21.89 -6.22 -2.92
N ALA A 119 -20.66 -6.23 -3.45
CA ALA A 119 -19.54 -5.48 -2.89
C ALA A 119 -18.61 -4.93 -3.98
N PHE A 120 -17.98 -3.81 -3.67
CA PHE A 120 -16.88 -3.27 -4.47
C PHE A 120 -15.57 -3.91 -4.07
N MET A 121 -14.79 -4.29 -5.08
CA MET A 121 -13.44 -4.75 -4.88
C MET A 121 -12.53 -3.59 -4.53
N ARG A 122 -11.69 -3.78 -3.51
CA ARG A 122 -10.74 -2.76 -3.06
C ARG A 122 -9.33 -3.30 -3.14
N ASN A 123 -8.36 -2.41 -3.34
CA ASN A 123 -6.96 -2.79 -3.24
C ASN A 123 -6.53 -2.74 -1.77
N THR A 124 -6.04 -3.85 -1.25
CA THR A 124 -5.40 -3.96 0.05
C THR A 124 -3.92 -4.26 -0.17
N GLY A 125 -3.11 -3.20 -0.21
CA GLY A 125 -1.66 -3.34 -0.15
C GLY A 125 -1.12 -2.84 1.19
N ALA A 126 0.19 -3.03 1.36
CA ALA A 126 0.88 -2.46 2.52
C ALA A 126 0.76 -0.93 2.48
N THR A 127 0.65 -0.32 3.66
CA THR A 127 0.89 1.11 3.85
C THR A 127 2.23 1.23 4.56
N PRO A 128 3.33 1.49 3.81
CA PRO A 128 3.45 2.00 2.44
C PRO A 128 3.37 0.94 1.34
N ALA A 129 3.05 1.40 0.13
CA ALA A 129 2.95 0.56 -1.08
C ALA A 129 4.25 -0.24 -1.33
N GLY A 130 4.11 -1.47 -1.81
CA GLY A 130 5.24 -2.30 -2.23
C GLY A 130 5.93 -1.75 -3.49
N ALA A 131 7.18 -2.15 -3.72
CA ALA A 131 7.99 -1.64 -4.85
C ALA A 131 7.32 -1.83 -6.22
N ASN A 132 6.61 -2.95 -6.41
CA ASN A 132 5.91 -3.27 -7.65
C ASN A 132 4.64 -2.43 -7.86
N GLU A 133 4.16 -1.74 -6.83
CA GLU A 133 2.95 -0.95 -6.88
C GLU A 133 3.23 0.51 -7.26
N TYR A 134 4.44 1.03 -7.00
CA TYR A 134 4.79 2.44 -7.29
C TYR A 134 4.54 2.88 -8.75
N PRO A 135 4.77 2.05 -9.79
CA PRO A 135 4.44 2.43 -11.17
C PRO A 135 2.95 2.66 -11.43
N LEU A 136 2.07 2.12 -10.57
CA LEU A 136 0.62 2.22 -10.66
C LEU A 136 0.04 3.32 -9.75
N ARG A 137 0.90 4.16 -9.15
CA ARG A 137 0.48 5.22 -8.21
C ARG A 137 0.75 6.59 -8.78
N SER A 138 -0.17 7.51 -8.51
CA SER A 138 0.07 8.93 -8.78
C SER A 138 0.87 9.53 -7.63
N LEU A 139 2.00 10.15 -7.96
CA LEU A 139 2.81 10.92 -7.00
C LEU A 139 2.48 12.39 -7.17
N ASN A 140 2.05 13.04 -6.09
CA ASN A 140 1.73 14.47 -6.10
C ASN A 140 2.67 15.21 -5.15
N GLY A 141 3.33 16.24 -5.67
CA GLY A 141 4.12 17.18 -4.88
C GLY A 141 3.23 18.17 -4.13
N ILE A 142 3.61 18.53 -2.90
CA ILE A 142 2.92 19.56 -2.12
C ILE A 142 3.72 20.86 -2.19
N SER A 143 4.74 20.98 -1.34
CA SER A 143 5.64 22.14 -1.24
C SER A 143 6.72 21.86 -0.20
N SER A 144 7.65 22.80 -0.02
CA SER A 144 8.55 22.80 1.12
C SER A 144 7.83 23.24 2.40
N SER A 145 8.12 22.59 3.52
CA SER A 145 7.62 23.01 4.83
C SER A 145 8.20 24.36 5.24
N THR A 146 7.49 25.08 6.12
CA THR A 146 8.00 26.25 6.84
C THR A 146 8.58 25.85 8.20
N SER A 147 8.04 24.81 8.83
CA SER A 147 8.56 24.21 10.05
C SER A 147 8.03 22.79 10.23
N VAL A 148 8.78 21.97 10.98
CA VAL A 148 8.38 20.62 11.39
C VAL A 148 8.51 20.51 12.91
N ASN A 149 7.43 20.14 13.59
CA ASN A 149 7.42 19.84 15.02
C ASN A 149 7.41 18.32 15.20
N SER A 150 8.53 17.77 15.64
CA SER A 150 8.75 16.33 15.82
C SER A 150 8.73 15.87 17.28
N ALA A 151 8.18 16.68 18.20
CA ALA A 151 8.13 16.35 19.62
C ALA A 151 7.35 15.05 19.93
N ALA A 152 6.37 14.69 19.09
CA ALA A 152 5.59 13.46 19.18
C ALA A 152 5.69 12.65 17.88
N PRO A 153 6.41 11.52 17.84
CA PRO A 153 6.57 10.71 16.62
C PRO A 153 5.26 10.15 16.04
N ALA A 154 4.21 9.99 16.86
CA ALA A 154 2.89 9.57 16.39
C ALA A 154 2.03 10.72 15.83
N ALA A 155 2.47 11.97 15.98
CA ALA A 155 1.76 13.19 15.60
C ALA A 155 2.75 14.30 15.24
N VAL A 156 3.60 14.06 14.24
CA VAL A 156 4.53 15.06 13.71
C VAL A 156 3.74 16.11 12.94
N GLU A 157 3.92 17.38 13.29
CA GLU A 157 3.21 18.49 12.65
C GLU A 157 4.12 19.11 11.58
N VAL A 158 3.68 19.08 10.33
CA VAL A 158 4.37 19.70 9.20
C VAL A 158 3.58 20.93 8.79
N ASN A 159 4.17 22.10 9.00
CA ASN A 159 3.56 23.38 8.65
C ASN A 159 4.04 23.84 7.28
N PHE A 160 3.14 24.46 6.51
CA PHE A 160 3.42 25.01 5.19
C PHE A 160 3.07 26.49 5.14
N ASN A 161 3.46 27.16 4.06
CA ASN A 161 3.04 28.53 3.83
C ASN A 161 1.52 28.59 3.61
N VAL A 162 0.85 29.62 4.14
CA VAL A 162 -0.60 29.82 3.96
C VAL A 162 -1.03 29.97 2.49
N ASN A 163 -0.09 30.31 1.60
CA ASN A 163 -0.34 30.39 0.15
C ASN A 163 -0.23 29.03 -0.54
N THR A 164 0.20 27.98 0.15
CA THR A 164 0.30 26.61 -0.40
C THR A 164 -1.06 25.93 -0.32
N SER A 165 -1.61 25.48 -1.46
CA SER A 165 -2.85 24.71 -1.46
C SER A 165 -2.62 23.25 -1.09
N ILE A 166 -3.09 22.82 0.09
CA ILE A 166 -2.99 21.43 0.57
C ILE A 166 -4.34 20.69 0.47
N GLY A 167 -5.44 21.43 0.61
CA GLY A 167 -6.74 20.86 0.98
C GLY A 167 -7.56 20.19 -0.12
N SER A 168 -7.23 20.34 -1.40
CA SER A 168 -8.07 19.80 -2.49
C SER A 168 -7.70 18.38 -2.91
N ILE A 169 -6.49 17.91 -2.62
CA ILE A 169 -5.95 16.65 -3.15
C ILE A 169 -5.44 15.69 -2.10
N LEU A 170 -5.17 16.12 -0.87
CA LEU A 170 -4.70 15.25 0.22
C LEU A 170 -5.89 14.77 1.07
N SER A 171 -5.83 13.53 1.57
CA SER A 171 -6.84 12.92 2.43
C SER A 171 -6.21 12.25 3.64
N ILE A 172 -6.98 12.10 4.72
CA ILE A 172 -6.56 11.37 5.91
C ILE A 172 -6.32 9.89 5.51
N GLY A 173 -5.19 9.34 5.93
CA GLY A 173 -4.72 8.00 5.56
C GLY A 173 -3.79 7.95 4.34
N ASP A 174 -3.56 9.05 3.64
CA ASP A 174 -2.57 9.11 2.56
C ASP A 174 -1.14 8.93 3.10
N THR A 175 -0.24 8.38 2.27
CA THR A 175 1.16 8.16 2.65
C THR A 175 2.00 9.36 2.22
N LEU A 176 2.70 9.97 3.18
CA LEU A 176 3.54 11.13 2.96
C LEU A 176 5.01 10.73 2.85
N TYR A 177 5.72 11.34 1.91
CA TYR A 177 7.16 11.22 1.69
C TYR A 177 7.78 12.61 1.73
N PHE A 178 9.06 12.67 2.07
CA PHE A 178 9.81 13.91 2.11
C PHE A 178 11.19 13.74 1.50
N ILE A 179 11.71 14.85 1.01
CA ILE A 179 13.10 15.03 0.67
C ILE A 179 13.67 16.03 1.66
N SER A 180 14.67 15.61 2.43
CA SER A 180 15.32 16.52 3.36
C SER A 180 16.22 17.52 2.67
N SER A 181 16.06 18.78 3.06
CA SER A 181 16.98 19.85 2.70
C SER A 181 18.25 19.75 3.56
N PRO A 182 19.45 19.69 2.97
CA PRO A 182 20.69 19.78 3.72
C PRO A 182 20.73 21.05 4.57
N ILE A 183 20.89 20.87 5.88
CA ILE A 183 21.17 21.94 6.84
C ILE A 183 22.56 21.68 7.43
N GLY A 184 23.36 22.73 7.53
CA GLY A 184 24.72 22.66 8.05
C GLY A 184 25.22 24.02 8.51
N THR A 185 26.49 24.04 8.91
CA THR A 185 27.21 25.26 9.28
C THR A 185 28.43 25.39 8.39
N ASN A 186 28.65 26.57 7.83
CA ASN A 186 29.78 26.80 6.94
C ASN A 186 31.11 26.86 7.73
N SER A 187 32.13 26.14 7.27
CA SER A 187 33.47 26.14 7.85
C SER A 187 34.42 27.24 7.30
N THR A 188 34.07 27.95 6.22
CA THR A 188 34.96 28.92 5.54
C THR A 188 34.27 30.25 5.19
N SER A 189 34.98 31.38 5.35
CA SER A 189 34.53 32.71 4.89
C SER A 189 34.84 32.89 3.41
N GLY A 190 33.89 33.40 2.63
CA GLY A 190 34.04 33.60 1.18
C GLY A 190 32.95 32.91 0.36
N THR A 191 33.19 32.75 -0.94
CA THR A 191 32.25 32.07 -1.87
C THR A 191 32.33 30.55 -1.80
N THR A 192 33.17 29.96 -0.94
CA THR A 192 33.27 28.51 -0.79
C THR A 192 32.67 28.09 0.55
N LEU A 193 31.62 27.28 0.47
CA LEU A 193 31.03 26.60 1.61
C LEU A 193 31.69 25.23 1.73
N THR A 194 32.25 24.93 2.90
CA THR A 194 32.83 23.62 3.21
C THR A 194 32.09 23.00 4.38
N ASP A 195 31.61 21.77 4.22
CA ASP A 195 31.02 20.95 5.28
C ASP A 195 31.50 19.51 5.14
N ALA A 196 32.43 19.11 6.01
CA ALA A 196 33.02 17.77 6.01
C ALA A 196 32.06 16.67 6.49
N THR A 197 30.93 17.05 7.10
CA THR A 197 29.90 16.10 7.56
C THR A 197 28.87 15.77 6.49
N LYS A 198 28.90 16.47 5.35
CA LYS A 198 27.95 16.32 4.26
C LYS A 198 28.65 15.88 2.99
N ASN A 199 27.95 15.06 2.22
CA ASN A 199 28.33 14.78 0.84
C ASN A 199 27.28 15.38 -0.11
N PHE A 200 27.56 16.60 -0.60
CA PHE A 200 26.63 17.38 -1.42
C PHE A 200 26.25 16.68 -2.73
N THR A 201 27.16 15.89 -3.32
CA THR A 201 26.85 15.10 -4.52
C THR A 201 25.84 13.99 -4.24
N THR A 202 25.94 13.29 -3.12
CA THR A 202 24.95 12.26 -2.74
C THR A 202 23.65 12.84 -2.19
N LEU A 203 23.69 14.09 -1.72
CA LEU A 203 22.50 14.85 -1.31
C LEU A 203 21.75 15.46 -2.51
N GLY A 204 22.26 15.26 -3.74
CA GLY A 204 21.60 15.72 -4.96
C GLY A 204 21.73 17.21 -5.23
N VAL A 205 22.65 17.92 -4.56
CA VAL A 205 22.88 19.35 -4.82
C VAL A 205 23.45 19.52 -6.23
N GLN A 206 22.92 20.49 -6.98
CA GLN A 206 23.33 20.80 -8.35
C GLN A 206 23.75 22.27 -8.51
N PRO A 207 24.59 22.60 -9.51
CA PRO A 207 24.77 23.98 -9.92
C PRO A 207 23.41 24.61 -10.27
N GLY A 208 23.15 25.79 -9.71
CA GLY A 208 21.86 26.48 -9.81
C GLY A 208 21.01 26.40 -8.53
N ASP A 209 21.26 25.43 -7.64
CA ASP A 209 20.52 25.32 -6.38
C ASP A 209 20.71 26.55 -5.50
N THR A 210 19.68 26.92 -4.76
CA THR A 210 19.74 28.10 -3.89
C THR A 210 20.31 27.73 -2.53
N VAL A 211 21.35 28.41 -2.09
CA VAL A 211 21.86 28.36 -0.72
C VAL A 211 21.33 29.56 0.04
N ILE A 212 20.74 29.32 1.21
CA ILE A 212 20.18 30.35 2.07
C ILE A 212 21.03 30.44 3.33
N ASN A 213 21.53 31.63 3.65
CA ASN A 213 22.13 31.92 4.95
C ASN A 213 20.99 32.19 5.94
N THR A 214 20.83 31.30 6.91
CA THR A 214 19.76 31.35 7.92
C THR A 214 20.20 32.04 9.21
N SER A 215 21.44 32.51 9.29
CA SER A 215 21.99 33.21 10.46
C SER A 215 21.84 34.73 10.42
N VAL A 216 21.21 35.28 9.38
CA VAL A 216 20.95 36.73 9.22
C VAL A 216 19.47 36.96 9.01
N VAL A 217 18.91 38.03 9.59
CA VAL A 217 17.51 38.41 9.40
C VAL A 217 17.49 39.83 8.81
N PRO A 218 16.96 40.04 7.58
CA PRO A 218 16.38 39.03 6.69
C PRO A 218 17.44 38.08 6.10
N ASN A 219 17.03 36.84 5.83
CA ASN A 219 17.90 35.83 5.23
C ASN A 219 18.46 36.33 3.90
N THR A 220 19.73 36.03 3.62
CA THR A 220 20.34 36.27 2.30
C THR A 220 20.50 34.96 1.55
N SER A 221 20.33 34.95 0.23
CA SER A 221 20.48 33.77 -0.59
C SER A 221 21.41 34.00 -1.78
N THR A 222 21.96 32.91 -2.29
CA THR A 222 22.77 32.86 -3.51
C THR A 222 22.55 31.51 -4.21
N THR A 223 23.10 31.34 -5.39
CA THR A 223 23.04 30.06 -6.11
C THR A 223 24.39 29.36 -6.14
N VAL A 224 24.36 28.03 -6.16
CA VAL A 224 25.53 27.18 -6.31
C VAL A 224 26.06 27.30 -7.74
N SER A 225 27.36 27.55 -7.87
CA SER A 225 28.08 27.62 -9.15
C SER A 225 28.77 26.31 -9.48
N VAL A 226 29.36 25.65 -8.47
CA VAL A 226 30.07 24.38 -8.61
C VAL A 226 29.79 23.51 -7.40
N VAL A 227 29.56 22.22 -7.64
CA VAL A 227 29.33 21.20 -6.60
C VAL A 227 30.54 20.28 -6.52
N GLY A 228 31.12 20.18 -5.32
CA GLY A 228 32.06 19.13 -4.93
C GLY A 228 31.42 18.20 -3.89
N THR A 229 32.14 17.17 -3.47
CA THR A 229 31.63 16.22 -2.46
C THR A 229 31.40 16.89 -1.11
N THR A 230 32.36 17.65 -0.58
CA THR A 230 32.26 18.34 0.73
C THR A 230 32.33 19.87 0.61
N THR A 231 32.34 20.39 -0.61
CA THR A 231 32.51 21.82 -0.91
C THR A 231 31.50 22.29 -1.94
N LEU A 232 30.96 23.48 -1.77
CA LEU A 232 30.16 24.19 -2.77
C LEU A 232 30.78 25.55 -3.07
N THR A 233 30.86 25.91 -4.34
CA THR A 233 31.20 27.28 -4.74
C THR A 233 29.92 28.03 -5.03
N LEU A 234 29.77 29.22 -4.45
CA LEU A 234 28.60 30.09 -4.54
C LEU A 234 28.86 31.24 -5.51
N ASN A 235 27.81 31.71 -6.19
CA ASN A 235 27.93 32.85 -7.12
C ASN A 235 28.21 34.18 -6.39
N THR A 236 27.75 34.32 -5.14
CA THR A 236 28.04 35.49 -4.30
C THR A 236 28.36 35.05 -2.88
N ASN A 237 29.24 35.80 -2.21
CA ASN A 237 29.53 35.54 -0.80
C ASN A 237 28.34 36.01 0.05
N ILE A 238 27.65 35.05 0.66
CA ILE A 238 26.58 35.30 1.65
C ILE A 238 27.02 34.96 3.08
N PHE A 239 28.26 34.51 3.30
CA PHE A 239 28.82 34.11 4.59
C PHE A 239 30.10 34.93 4.91
N PRO A 240 29.97 36.16 5.43
CA PRO A 240 31.13 37.02 5.73
C PRO A 240 32.01 36.48 6.87
N THR A 241 31.46 35.61 7.73
CA THR A 241 32.13 35.02 8.90
C THR A 241 32.01 33.49 8.87
N ILE A 242 32.96 32.78 9.47
CA ILE A 242 32.93 31.32 9.66
C ILE A 242 31.87 30.93 10.70
N GLY A 243 31.26 29.75 10.55
CA GLY A 243 30.35 29.16 11.53
C GLY A 243 28.87 29.54 11.35
N GLN A 244 28.53 30.24 10.27
CA GLN A 244 27.15 30.63 9.96
C GLN A 244 26.35 29.42 9.43
N SER A 245 25.10 29.30 9.86
CA SER A 245 24.17 28.26 9.43
C SER A 245 23.66 28.50 8.02
N TYR A 246 23.43 27.41 7.31
CA TYR A 246 22.85 27.45 5.97
C TYR A 246 21.82 26.34 5.79
N SER A 247 20.92 26.56 4.83
CA SER A 247 20.08 25.51 4.26
C SER A 247 20.18 25.53 2.74
N ILE A 248 20.05 24.35 2.15
CA ILE A 248 19.96 24.16 0.71
C ILE A 248 18.69 23.37 0.44
N PRO A 249 17.65 23.96 -0.13
CA PRO A 249 16.55 23.20 -0.70
C PRO A 249 17.12 22.38 -1.86
N VAL A 250 17.21 21.06 -1.72
CA VAL A 250 17.71 20.18 -2.80
C VAL A 250 16.60 19.88 -3.80
N GLY A 251 16.94 19.97 -5.10
CA GLY A 251 16.04 19.68 -6.22
C GLY A 251 16.30 18.33 -6.89
N ALA A 252 15.21 17.72 -7.36
CA ALA A 252 15.06 16.65 -8.39
C ALA A 252 15.81 15.31 -8.28
N ASN A 253 16.97 15.18 -7.62
CA ASN A 253 17.79 13.96 -7.66
C ASN A 253 18.01 13.25 -6.31
N SER A 254 17.24 13.63 -5.29
CA SER A 254 17.24 12.98 -3.97
C SER A 254 16.16 11.91 -3.90
N THR A 255 16.49 10.76 -3.33
CA THR A 255 15.54 9.66 -3.13
C THR A 255 14.49 10.05 -2.08
N PRO A 256 13.19 10.06 -2.41
CA PRO A 256 12.14 10.32 -1.43
C PRO A 256 12.21 9.35 -0.26
N THR A 257 12.15 9.88 0.96
CA THR A 257 12.10 9.09 2.18
C THR A 257 10.68 9.04 2.71
N LEU A 258 10.22 7.87 3.12
CA LEU A 258 8.91 7.72 3.74
C LEU A 258 8.83 8.53 5.05
N CYS A 259 7.85 9.42 5.15
CA CYS A 259 7.51 10.12 6.39
C CYS A 259 6.61 9.25 7.27
N GLY A 260 5.48 8.81 6.70
CA GLY A 260 4.44 8.09 7.43
C GLY A 260 3.05 8.31 6.85
N THR A 261 2.01 8.13 7.67
CA THR A 261 0.61 8.27 7.24
C THR A 261 -0.02 9.55 7.78
N VAL A 262 -0.83 10.23 6.96
CA VAL A 262 -1.53 11.45 7.35
C VAL A 262 -2.66 11.11 8.32
N THR A 263 -2.65 11.72 9.51
CA THR A 263 -3.67 11.52 10.55
C THR A 263 -4.62 12.70 10.68
N ALA A 264 -4.17 13.91 10.34
CA ALA A 264 -5.03 15.10 10.31
C ALA A 264 -4.54 16.12 9.27
N ILE A 265 -5.46 16.94 8.78
CA ILE A 265 -5.22 18.05 7.86
C ILE A 265 -5.91 19.28 8.47
N ASN A 266 -5.12 20.24 8.94
CA ASN A 266 -5.60 21.42 9.64
C ASN A 266 -5.37 22.65 8.76
N ILE A 267 -6.46 23.24 8.25
CA ILE A 267 -6.41 24.40 7.35
C ILE A 267 -7.29 25.50 7.94
N ASP A 268 -6.65 26.55 8.43
CA ASP A 268 -7.26 27.82 8.84
C ASP A 268 -6.35 28.95 8.33
N LEU A 269 -6.48 29.26 7.04
CA LEU A 269 -5.64 30.25 6.37
C LEU A 269 -5.75 31.65 6.99
N PRO A 270 -6.94 32.15 7.38
CA PRO A 270 -7.07 33.43 8.10
C PRO A 270 -6.35 33.45 9.45
N ALA A 271 -6.33 32.34 10.19
CA ALA A 271 -5.57 32.22 11.44
C ALA A 271 -4.10 31.82 11.24
N GLY A 272 -3.63 31.70 10.00
CA GLY A 272 -2.24 31.36 9.68
C GLY A 272 -1.91 29.86 9.73
N THR A 273 -2.89 28.99 9.85
CA THR A 273 -2.70 27.53 9.96
C THR A 273 -2.83 26.85 8.60
N ASN A 274 -1.76 26.18 8.18
CA ASN A 274 -1.77 25.28 7.02
C ASN A 274 -0.85 24.10 7.32
N GLN A 275 -1.41 23.05 7.91
CA GLN A 275 -0.66 22.02 8.61
C GLN A 275 -1.16 20.61 8.27
N ILE A 276 -0.22 19.69 8.11
CA ILE A 276 -0.47 18.25 8.02
C ILE A 276 0.07 17.60 9.29
N VAL A 277 -0.71 16.73 9.93
CA VAL A 277 -0.25 15.89 11.04
C VAL A 277 -0.01 14.48 10.52
N VAL A 278 1.16 13.93 10.83
CA VAL A 278 1.65 12.66 10.29
C VAL A 278 2.05 11.74 11.43
N ASN A 279 1.62 10.48 11.36
CA ASN A 279 2.18 9.42 12.19
C ASN A 279 3.41 8.83 11.51
N THR A 280 4.60 9.10 12.04
CA THR A 280 5.87 8.66 11.47
C THR A 280 6.37 7.35 12.05
N SER A 281 5.54 6.60 12.80
CA SER A 281 5.98 5.36 13.47
C SER A 281 6.48 4.29 12.49
N ALA A 282 5.97 4.30 11.25
CA ALA A 282 6.39 3.39 10.17
C ALA A 282 7.42 4.00 9.21
N GLY A 283 7.82 5.26 9.42
CA GLY A 283 8.70 6.02 8.53
C GLY A 283 9.80 6.78 9.29
N ALA A 284 10.43 7.73 8.59
CA ALA A 284 11.44 8.60 9.18
C ALA A 284 10.83 9.95 9.56
N ILE A 285 11.31 10.51 10.67
CA ILE A 285 10.95 11.86 11.08
C ILE A 285 11.73 12.85 10.20
N PRO A 286 11.06 13.82 9.53
CA PRO A 286 11.74 14.89 8.82
C PRO A 286 12.60 15.72 9.78
N THR A 287 13.88 15.89 9.43
CA THR A 287 14.86 16.58 10.30
C THR A 287 15.07 18.04 9.92
N GLY A 288 14.64 18.46 8.72
CA GLY A 288 14.79 19.83 8.23
C GLY A 288 13.51 20.65 8.33
N GLN A 289 13.66 21.95 8.51
CA GLN A 289 12.52 22.88 8.56
C GLN A 289 11.98 23.25 7.17
N ALA A 290 12.76 23.00 6.11
CA ALA A 290 12.43 23.34 4.72
C ALA A 290 12.40 22.08 3.82
N ASP A 291 11.97 20.94 4.37
CA ASP A 291 11.92 19.67 3.65
C ASP A 291 10.79 19.71 2.61
N TYR A 292 11.01 19.14 1.43
CA TYR A 292 10.00 19.09 0.37
C TYR A 292 9.12 17.86 0.54
N PHE A 293 7.81 18.06 0.62
CA PHE A 293 6.85 17.00 0.85
C PHE A 293 6.09 16.63 -0.42
N MET A 294 5.85 15.33 -0.56
CA MET A 294 5.05 14.73 -1.61
C MET A 294 4.22 13.59 -1.01
N PHE A 295 3.12 13.22 -1.65
CA PHE A 295 2.27 12.15 -1.13
C PHE A 295 1.86 11.20 -2.23
N ILE A 296 1.59 9.97 -1.80
CA ILE A 296 0.87 8.97 -2.57
C ILE A 296 -0.45 8.73 -1.84
N LYS A 297 -1.54 8.74 -2.60
CA LYS A 297 -2.86 8.47 -2.07
C LYS A 297 -2.95 7.09 -1.42
N ASN A 298 -3.84 6.99 -0.43
CA ASN A 298 -4.19 5.70 0.13
C ASN A 298 -4.76 4.79 -0.96
N GLN A 299 -4.22 3.59 -1.08
CA GLN A 299 -4.60 2.59 -2.07
C GLN A 299 -6.08 2.18 -1.98
N ILE A 300 -6.64 2.21 -0.77
CA ILE A 300 -8.06 1.93 -0.55
C ILE A 300 -8.92 3.09 -1.09
N ALA A 301 -8.46 4.33 -0.93
CA ALA A 301 -9.16 5.52 -1.41
C ALA A 301 -9.05 5.71 -2.93
N GLU A 302 -7.97 5.21 -3.55
CA GLU A 302 -7.75 5.19 -5.00
C GLU A 302 -8.17 3.89 -5.68
N SER A 303 -8.83 2.96 -4.99
CA SER A 303 -9.19 1.69 -5.62
C SER A 303 -10.32 1.88 -6.63
N HIS A 304 -10.00 1.60 -7.89
CA HIS A 304 -10.94 1.62 -9.02
C HIS A 304 -11.32 0.21 -9.47
N GLY A 305 -11.03 -0.81 -8.66
CA GLY A 305 -11.06 -2.23 -9.02
C GLY A 305 -9.67 -2.76 -9.40
N ILE A 306 -9.63 -4.00 -9.92
CA ILE A 306 -8.42 -4.64 -10.43
C ILE A 306 -8.31 -4.48 -11.94
N LEU A 307 -7.15 -4.03 -12.41
CA LEU A 307 -6.77 -4.01 -13.81
C LEU A 307 -6.04 -5.30 -14.21
N GLY A 308 -6.35 -5.87 -15.37
CA GLY A 308 -5.58 -6.96 -15.98
C GLY A 308 -6.32 -7.68 -17.10
N HIS A 309 -5.63 -8.62 -17.75
CA HIS A 309 -6.21 -9.43 -18.84
C HIS A 309 -7.12 -10.54 -18.31
N TYR A 310 -6.84 -11.04 -17.11
CA TYR A 310 -7.66 -12.01 -16.40
C TYR A 310 -7.72 -11.64 -14.91
N CYS A 311 -8.72 -12.15 -14.21
CA CYS A 311 -8.82 -12.07 -12.76
C CYS A 311 -8.98 -13.48 -12.20
N GLU A 312 -7.95 -13.97 -11.53
CA GLU A 312 -8.07 -15.13 -10.65
C GLU A 312 -8.66 -14.65 -9.32
N PHE A 313 -9.72 -15.33 -8.88
CA PHE A 313 -10.35 -15.03 -7.62
C PHE A 313 -10.39 -16.26 -6.73
N LYS A 314 -10.29 -16.04 -5.42
CA LYS A 314 -10.50 -17.03 -4.37
C LYS A 314 -11.52 -16.49 -3.38
N LEU A 315 -12.71 -17.08 -3.35
CA LEU A 315 -13.71 -16.82 -2.32
C LEU A 315 -13.49 -17.74 -1.13
N THR A 316 -13.67 -17.22 0.08
CA THR A 316 -13.53 -17.94 1.34
C THR A 316 -14.74 -17.66 2.24
N ASN A 317 -15.36 -18.73 2.74
CA ASN A 317 -16.42 -18.69 3.74
C ASN A 317 -16.02 -19.50 4.97
N THR A 318 -16.21 -18.87 6.13
CA THR A 318 -15.83 -19.38 7.45
C THR A 318 -17.04 -19.84 8.27
N ASP A 319 -18.24 -19.84 7.67
CA ASP A 319 -19.46 -20.27 8.35
C ASP A 319 -19.40 -21.77 8.64
N THR A 320 -19.87 -22.13 9.84
CA THR A 320 -19.95 -23.54 10.25
C THR A 320 -21.30 -24.17 9.92
N THR A 321 -22.21 -23.43 9.30
CA THR A 321 -23.54 -23.90 8.90
C THR A 321 -23.53 -24.33 7.43
N ALA A 322 -24.63 -24.92 6.97
CA ALA A 322 -24.81 -25.12 5.54
C ALA A 322 -24.90 -23.75 4.84
N THR A 323 -24.22 -23.62 3.71
CA THR A 323 -24.14 -22.40 2.90
C THR A 323 -24.20 -22.81 1.43
N GLU A 324 -24.95 -22.06 0.63
CA GLU A 324 -25.15 -22.30 -0.79
C GLU A 324 -24.61 -21.11 -1.60
N LEU A 325 -23.80 -21.40 -2.62
CA LEU A 325 -23.34 -20.42 -3.60
C LEU A 325 -23.75 -20.90 -4.98
N PHE A 326 -24.60 -20.13 -5.66
CA PHE A 326 -25.19 -20.49 -6.94
C PHE A 326 -24.44 -19.85 -8.11
N ALA A 327 -24.09 -18.57 -7.98
CA ALA A 327 -23.39 -17.82 -9.00
C ALA A 327 -22.44 -16.79 -8.39
N VAL A 328 -21.35 -16.55 -9.12
CA VAL A 328 -20.40 -15.46 -8.89
C VAL A 328 -20.36 -14.64 -10.15
N GLU A 329 -20.72 -13.38 -10.05
CA GLU A 329 -20.76 -12.45 -11.17
C GLU A 329 -19.84 -11.27 -10.90
N THR A 330 -19.33 -10.65 -11.96
CA THR A 330 -18.51 -9.44 -11.87
C THR A 330 -18.94 -8.46 -12.93
N GLU A 331 -18.90 -7.18 -12.61
CA GLU A 331 -18.94 -6.13 -13.63
C GLU A 331 -17.50 -5.84 -14.07
N MET A 332 -17.23 -6.18 -15.33
CA MET A 332 -15.96 -5.88 -16.00
C MET A 332 -16.18 -4.85 -17.10
N MET A 333 -15.18 -4.00 -17.31
CA MET A 333 -15.18 -3.01 -18.38
C MET A 333 -13.82 -3.00 -19.08
N LYS A 334 -13.84 -2.86 -20.42
CA LYS A 334 -12.61 -2.71 -21.22
C LYS A 334 -11.88 -1.45 -20.79
N SER A 335 -10.59 -1.60 -20.53
CA SER A 335 -9.70 -0.48 -20.22
C SER A 335 -9.13 0.06 -21.53
N PHE A 336 -9.69 1.16 -22.02
CA PHE A 336 -9.09 1.90 -23.12
C PHE A 336 -8.01 2.85 -22.57
N PRO A 337 -6.81 2.89 -23.18
CA PRO A 337 -5.75 3.84 -22.80
C PRO A 337 -6.13 5.30 -23.09
#